data_AF-A0A453IVS6-F1
#
_entry.id   AF-A0A453IVS6-F1
#
_cell.length_a   1.000
_cell.length_b   1.000
_cell.length_c   1.000
_cell.angle_alpha   90.00
_cell.angle_beta   90.00
_cell.angle_gamma   90.00
#
_symmetry.space_group_name_H-M   'P 1'
#
loop_
_entity.id
_entity.type
_entity.pdbx_description
1 polymer ?
#
loop_
_entity_poly.entity_id
_entity_poly.type
_entity_poly.pdbx_seq_one_letter_code
_entity_poly.pdbx_strand_id
1 'polypeptide(L)'
;LPENIVATTSASEALAGADFCFHAVPVQFSSSFLGSISSYVDPKLPFISLSKGLELNTLRTMSQIIPLALGNPRQPFIVLSGPSFAVELMEKLPTAMVVASKDKKLASAVQQLLASSNLRISTSRNVGLRLGSGEKLGEILDSMNQVAEGVSTAGAVIALAQKYNVKLPVLTAVARIIDNELTPKRAVMELMNLPQVEEV
;
A
#
# COMPACT_ATOMS: atom_id res chain seq x y z
N LEU A 1 -24.21 -8.52 -10.60
CA LEU A 1 -22.96 -7.79 -10.97
C LEU A 1 -23.37 -6.65 -11.89
N PRO A 2 -22.72 -5.48 -11.85
CA PRO A 2 -22.87 -4.44 -12.87
C PRO A 2 -22.70 -5.02 -14.29
N GLU A 3 -23.31 -4.38 -15.30
CA GLU A 3 -23.29 -4.88 -16.69
C GLU A 3 -21.89 -5.05 -17.27
N ASN A 4 -20.91 -4.30 -16.77
CA ASN A 4 -19.50 -4.35 -17.17
C ASN A 4 -18.63 -5.28 -16.30
N ILE A 5 -19.22 -6.14 -15.47
CA ILE A 5 -18.49 -7.09 -14.63
C ILE A 5 -18.94 -8.52 -14.94
N VAL A 6 -17.98 -9.34 -15.36
CA VAL A 6 -18.15 -10.77 -15.67
C VAL A 6 -17.37 -11.60 -14.67
N ALA A 7 -17.98 -12.69 -14.19
CA ALA A 7 -17.30 -13.68 -13.36
C ALA A 7 -16.96 -14.92 -14.19
N THR A 8 -15.73 -15.41 -14.08
CA THR A 8 -15.28 -16.66 -14.70
C THR A 8 -14.39 -17.43 -13.72
N THR A 9 -14.34 -18.75 -13.88
CA THR A 9 -13.38 -19.63 -13.18
C THR A 9 -12.17 -19.96 -14.06
N SER A 10 -12.18 -19.54 -15.33
CA SER A 10 -11.09 -19.76 -16.29
C SER A 10 -10.04 -18.64 -16.17
N ALA A 11 -8.84 -18.99 -15.74
CA ALA A 11 -7.73 -18.05 -15.63
C ALA A 11 -7.31 -17.48 -16.99
N SER A 12 -7.36 -18.29 -18.05
CA SER A 12 -6.99 -17.85 -19.40
C SER A 12 -7.96 -16.81 -19.93
N GLU A 13 -9.27 -17.00 -19.74
CA GLU A 13 -10.29 -16.02 -20.12
C GLU A 13 -10.15 -14.72 -19.32
N ALA A 14 -9.91 -14.83 -18.00
CA ALA A 14 -9.78 -13.66 -17.13
C ALA A 14 -8.55 -12.80 -17.43
N LEU A 15 -7.47 -13.41 -17.92
CA LEU A 15 -6.19 -12.72 -18.16
C LEU A 15 -5.97 -12.31 -19.62
N ALA A 16 -6.71 -12.90 -20.56
CA ALA A 16 -6.55 -12.63 -21.99
C ALA A 16 -6.81 -11.15 -22.31
N GLY A 17 -5.77 -10.44 -22.77
CA GLY A 17 -5.85 -9.05 -23.18
C GLY A 17 -6.05 -8.05 -22.03
N ALA A 18 -5.86 -8.46 -20.77
CA ALA A 18 -5.98 -7.56 -19.63
C ALA A 18 -4.89 -6.48 -19.64
N ASP A 19 -5.26 -5.23 -19.38
CA ASP A 19 -4.29 -4.12 -19.22
C ASP A 19 -3.70 -4.06 -17.79
N PHE A 20 -4.46 -4.53 -16.79
CA PHE A 20 -4.08 -4.58 -15.38
C PHE A 20 -4.70 -5.80 -14.70
N CYS A 21 -3.99 -6.39 -13.74
CA CYS A 21 -4.49 -7.49 -12.91
C CYS A 21 -4.60 -7.05 -11.44
N PHE A 22 -5.80 -7.03 -10.88
CA PHE A 22 -5.98 -6.85 -9.44
C PHE A 22 -5.85 -8.19 -8.73
N HIS A 23 -4.86 -8.30 -7.84
CA HIS A 23 -4.65 -9.50 -7.03
C HIS A 23 -5.20 -9.28 -5.62
N ALA A 24 -6.33 -9.92 -5.35
CA ALA A 24 -7.06 -9.86 -4.08
C ALA A 24 -7.06 -11.18 -3.30
N VAL A 25 -6.30 -12.19 -3.74
CA VAL A 25 -6.22 -13.48 -3.06
C VAL A 25 -5.47 -13.30 -1.73
N PRO A 26 -5.92 -13.87 -0.60
CA PRO A 26 -5.20 -13.77 0.67
C PRO A 26 -3.73 -14.21 0.54
N VAL A 27 -2.83 -13.54 1.28
CA VAL A 27 -1.38 -13.71 1.14
C VAL A 27 -0.96 -15.18 1.28
N GLN A 28 -1.58 -15.92 2.20
CA GLN A 28 -1.23 -17.32 2.49
C GLN A 28 -1.52 -18.29 1.32
N PHE A 29 -2.45 -17.94 0.42
CA PHE A 29 -2.80 -18.75 -0.75
C PHE A 29 -2.21 -18.20 -2.05
N SER A 30 -1.55 -17.05 -1.99
CA SER A 30 -1.14 -16.33 -3.19
C SER A 30 -0.04 -17.06 -3.96
N SER A 31 0.92 -17.67 -3.27
CA SER A 31 2.03 -18.37 -3.92
C SER A 31 1.54 -19.55 -4.78
N SER A 32 0.69 -20.42 -4.22
CA SER A 32 0.14 -21.57 -4.94
C SER A 32 -0.81 -21.14 -6.07
N PHE A 33 -1.67 -20.14 -5.83
CA PHE A 33 -2.58 -19.61 -6.84
C PHE A 33 -1.84 -18.99 -8.02
N LEU A 34 -0.83 -18.15 -7.78
CA LEU A 34 -0.06 -17.52 -8.85
C LEU A 34 0.76 -18.54 -9.64
N GLY A 35 1.30 -19.56 -8.95
CA GLY A 35 1.98 -20.67 -9.61
C GLY A 35 1.06 -21.42 -10.58
N SER A 36 -0.20 -21.67 -10.20
CA SER A 36 -1.16 -22.41 -11.05
C SER A 36 -1.63 -21.64 -12.28
N ILE A 37 -1.57 -20.31 -12.27
CA ILE A 37 -1.97 -19.47 -13.41
C ILE A 37 -0.78 -18.92 -14.22
N SER A 38 0.45 -19.17 -13.78
CA SER A 38 1.67 -18.55 -14.32
C SER A 38 1.82 -18.66 -15.85
N SER A 39 1.40 -19.78 -16.45
CA SER A 39 1.46 -20.00 -17.90
C SER A 39 0.53 -19.10 -18.73
N TYR A 40 -0.47 -18.48 -18.10
CA TYR A 40 -1.45 -17.60 -18.77
C TYR A 40 -1.13 -16.11 -18.59
N VAL A 41 -0.15 -15.78 -17.76
CA VAL A 41 0.17 -14.39 -17.42
C VAL A 41 1.10 -13.80 -18.46
N ASP A 42 0.69 -12.70 -19.09
CA ASP A 42 1.61 -11.90 -19.92
C ASP A 42 2.74 -11.34 -19.03
N PRO A 43 4.03 -11.53 -19.38
CA PRO A 43 5.16 -11.02 -18.60
C PRO A 43 5.17 -9.49 -18.36
N LYS A 44 4.42 -8.73 -19.17
CA LYS A 44 4.26 -7.28 -19.06
C LYS A 44 3.01 -6.85 -18.30
N LEU A 45 2.11 -7.78 -17.96
CA LEU A 45 0.86 -7.48 -17.25
C LEU A 45 1.14 -6.88 -15.87
N PRO A 46 0.73 -5.64 -15.57
CA PRO A 46 0.92 -5.08 -14.25
C PRO A 46 -0.01 -5.69 -13.21
N PHE A 47 0.56 -6.17 -12.11
CA PHE A 47 -0.18 -6.67 -10.95
C PHE A 47 -0.35 -5.57 -9.89
N ILE A 48 -1.60 -5.30 -9.53
CA ILE A 48 -2.00 -4.42 -8.43
C ILE A 48 -2.38 -5.30 -7.23
N SER A 49 -1.46 -5.43 -6.27
CA SER A 49 -1.69 -6.22 -5.06
C SER A 49 -2.55 -5.44 -4.07
N LEU A 50 -3.67 -6.05 -3.69
CA LEU A 50 -4.56 -5.59 -2.61
C LEU A 50 -4.29 -6.29 -1.28
N SER A 51 -3.63 -7.46 -1.34
CA SER A 51 -3.39 -8.32 -0.19
C SER A 51 -2.42 -7.68 0.80
N LYS A 52 -2.83 -7.63 2.07
CA LYS A 52 -2.05 -7.09 3.19
C LYS A 52 -1.52 -8.26 4.04
N GLY A 53 -0.28 -8.16 4.51
CA GLY A 53 0.36 -9.15 5.38
C GLY A 53 1.63 -9.79 4.81
N LEU A 54 2.15 -10.77 5.52
CA LEU A 54 3.30 -11.58 5.17
C LEU A 54 2.89 -13.04 5.04
N GLU A 55 3.54 -13.77 4.12
CA GLU A 55 3.40 -15.23 4.08
C GLU A 55 4.09 -15.83 5.32
N LEU A 56 3.35 -16.58 6.15
CA LEU A 56 3.81 -16.93 7.51
C LEU A 56 5.10 -17.75 7.52
N ASN A 57 5.23 -18.68 6.58
CA ASN A 57 6.36 -19.62 6.55
C ASN A 57 7.64 -18.99 6.01
N THR A 58 7.54 -17.96 5.18
CA THR A 58 8.69 -17.36 4.48
C THR A 58 8.96 -15.92 4.89
N LEU A 59 8.01 -15.29 5.59
CA LEU A 59 7.97 -13.88 5.94
C LEU A 59 8.08 -12.95 4.72
N ARG A 60 7.73 -13.45 3.53
CA ARG A 60 7.78 -12.66 2.29
C ARG A 60 6.58 -11.75 2.16
N THR A 61 6.81 -10.59 1.56
CA THR A 61 5.75 -9.67 1.13
C THR A 61 5.26 -10.04 -0.27
N MET A 62 4.10 -9.52 -0.68
CA MET A 62 3.58 -9.70 -2.04
C MET A 62 4.55 -9.20 -3.13
N SER A 63 5.35 -8.18 -2.83
CA SER A 63 6.39 -7.68 -3.75
C SER A 63 7.50 -8.71 -4.05
N GLN A 64 7.64 -9.73 -3.20
CA GLN A 64 8.55 -10.86 -3.39
C GLN A 64 7.80 -12.09 -3.91
N ILE A 65 6.59 -12.36 -3.40
CA ILE A 65 5.80 -13.54 -3.77
C ILE A 65 5.39 -13.52 -5.24
N ILE A 66 4.84 -12.41 -5.74
CA ILE A 66 4.34 -12.33 -7.13
C ILE A 66 5.43 -12.66 -8.16
N PRO A 67 6.59 -11.96 -8.18
CA PRO A 67 7.61 -12.24 -9.18
C PRO A 67 8.20 -13.67 -9.05
N LEU A 68 8.30 -14.20 -7.82
CA LEU A 68 8.79 -15.57 -7.60
C LEU A 68 7.81 -16.62 -8.11
N ALA A 69 6.53 -16.51 -7.77
CA ALA A 69 5.50 -17.49 -8.14
C ALA A 69 5.22 -17.48 -9.65
N LEU A 70 5.34 -16.31 -10.30
CA LEU A 70 5.20 -16.18 -11.76
C LEU A 70 6.49 -16.50 -12.53
N GLY A 71 7.60 -16.77 -11.85
CA GLY A 71 8.89 -16.99 -12.52
C GLY A 71 9.43 -15.76 -13.28
N ASN A 72 8.95 -14.56 -12.95
CA ASN A 72 9.31 -13.31 -13.63
C ASN A 72 9.86 -12.28 -12.64
N PRO A 73 11.20 -12.19 -12.48
CA PRO A 73 11.84 -11.22 -11.58
C PRO A 73 11.54 -9.74 -11.91
N ARG A 74 11.09 -9.45 -13.15
CA ARG A 74 10.74 -8.10 -13.61
C ARG A 74 9.24 -7.88 -13.71
N GLN A 75 8.41 -8.72 -13.08
CA GLN A 75 6.95 -8.56 -13.11
C GLN A 75 6.58 -7.13 -12.69
N PRO A 76 5.85 -6.36 -13.52
CA PRO A 76 5.41 -5.03 -13.14
C PRO A 76 4.43 -5.12 -11.96
N PHE A 77 4.73 -4.40 -10.88
CA PHE A 77 4.08 -4.60 -9.60
C PHE A 77 3.73 -3.26 -8.93
N ILE A 78 2.51 -3.18 -8.42
CA ILE A 78 1.95 -2.07 -7.67
C ILE A 78 1.33 -2.63 -6.38
N VAL A 79 1.45 -1.90 -5.28
CA VAL A 79 0.67 -2.15 -4.06
C VAL A 79 -0.36 -1.04 -3.94
N LEU A 80 -1.62 -1.41 -3.70
CA LEU A 80 -2.66 -0.48 -3.27
C LEU A 80 -2.93 -0.72 -1.77
N SER A 81 -2.85 0.34 -0.96
CA SER A 81 -3.04 0.26 0.49
C SER A 81 -3.67 1.52 1.05
N GLY A 82 -4.52 1.38 2.06
CA GLY A 82 -5.23 2.46 2.74
C GLY A 82 -6.38 1.92 3.58
N PRO A 83 -7.07 2.79 4.35
CA PRO A 83 -8.41 2.48 4.85
C PRO A 83 -9.32 2.24 3.64
N SER A 84 -9.89 1.05 3.54
CA SER A 84 -10.58 0.59 2.34
C SER A 84 -11.62 -0.46 2.68
N PHE A 85 -12.44 -0.16 3.69
CA PHE A 85 -13.55 -1.04 4.05
C PHE A 85 -14.46 -1.19 2.84
N ALA A 86 -14.73 -2.44 2.46
CA ALA A 86 -15.47 -2.71 1.23
C ALA A 86 -16.86 -2.07 1.25
N VAL A 87 -17.53 -2.07 2.42
CA VAL A 87 -18.85 -1.46 2.60
C VAL A 87 -18.80 0.04 2.36
N GLU A 88 -17.83 0.76 2.94
CA GLU A 88 -17.67 2.21 2.75
C GLU A 88 -17.44 2.57 1.27
N LEU A 89 -16.62 1.78 0.56
CA LEU A 89 -16.39 1.96 -0.87
C LEU A 89 -17.66 1.70 -1.71
N MET A 90 -18.42 0.66 -1.38
CA MET A 90 -19.69 0.35 -2.06
C MET A 90 -20.75 1.43 -1.81
N GLU A 91 -20.77 2.03 -0.62
CA GLU A 91 -21.64 3.14 -0.25
C GLU A 91 -21.15 4.51 -0.78
N LYS A 92 -20.02 4.53 -1.50
CA LYS A 92 -19.39 5.74 -2.06
C LYS A 92 -19.03 6.76 -0.98
N LEU A 93 -18.68 6.31 0.24
CA LEU A 93 -18.18 7.20 1.27
C LEU A 93 -16.77 7.71 0.89
N PRO A 94 -16.41 8.96 1.23
CA PRO A 94 -15.10 9.51 0.92
C PRO A 94 -13.97 8.63 1.47
N THR A 95 -13.19 8.05 0.56
CA THR A 95 -12.10 7.12 0.88
C THR A 95 -10.79 7.62 0.29
N ALA A 96 -9.69 7.46 1.03
CA ALA A 96 -8.35 7.81 0.57
C ALA A 96 -7.42 6.59 0.65
N MET A 97 -6.71 6.32 -0.44
CA MET A 97 -5.75 5.21 -0.53
C MET A 97 -4.44 5.65 -1.18
N VAL A 98 -3.43 4.80 -1.06
CA VAL A 98 -2.09 4.99 -1.59
C VAL A 98 -1.75 3.85 -2.55
N VAL A 99 -1.28 4.19 -3.74
CA VAL A 99 -0.62 3.26 -4.67
C VAL A 99 0.89 3.46 -4.59
N ALA A 100 1.65 2.36 -4.63
CA ALA A 100 3.10 2.40 -4.61
C ALA A 100 3.69 1.40 -5.61
N SER A 101 4.65 1.85 -6.42
CA SER A 101 5.42 1.01 -7.32
C SER A 101 6.86 1.54 -7.43
N LYS A 102 7.79 0.66 -7.83
CA LYS A 102 9.15 1.08 -8.23
C LYS A 102 9.12 1.89 -9.53
N ASP A 103 8.11 1.67 -10.38
CA ASP A 103 7.89 2.46 -11.60
C ASP A 103 6.90 3.59 -11.33
N LYS A 104 7.40 4.83 -11.38
CA LYS A 104 6.59 6.04 -11.14
C LYS A 104 5.53 6.25 -12.22
N LYS A 105 5.79 5.89 -13.48
CA LYS A 105 4.81 6.02 -14.56
C LYS A 105 3.66 5.06 -14.34
N LEU A 106 3.99 3.82 -13.95
CA LEU A 106 3.00 2.81 -13.61
C LEU A 106 2.15 3.21 -12.39
N ALA A 107 2.77 3.74 -11.33
CA ALA A 107 2.04 4.24 -10.17
C ALA A 107 1.07 5.39 -10.55
N SER A 108 1.51 6.31 -11.41
CA SER A 108 0.67 7.40 -11.92
C SER A 108 -0.48 6.90 -12.78
N ALA A 109 -0.25 5.89 -13.62
CA ALA A 109 -1.30 5.29 -14.44
C ALA A 109 -2.38 4.62 -13.57
N VAL A 110 -1.98 3.86 -12.55
CA VAL A 110 -2.92 3.22 -11.61
C VAL A 110 -3.64 4.25 -10.73
N GLN A 111 -2.96 5.33 -10.35
CA GLN A 111 -3.60 6.46 -9.66
C GLN A 111 -4.75 7.03 -10.49
N GLN A 112 -4.52 7.31 -11.77
CA GLN A 112 -5.54 7.83 -12.68
C GLN A 112 -6.67 6.82 -12.93
N LEU A 113 -6.32 5.53 -13.07
CA LEU A 113 -7.29 4.44 -13.26
C LEU A 113 -8.30 4.34 -12.10
N LEU A 114 -7.83 4.53 -10.87
CA LEU A 114 -8.63 4.30 -9.66
C LEU A 114 -9.27 5.57 -9.08
N ALA A 115 -8.77 6.76 -9.44
CA ALA A 115 -9.29 8.00 -8.89
C ALA A 115 -10.74 8.25 -9.33
N SER A 116 -11.60 8.60 -8.38
CA SER A 116 -12.98 9.01 -8.64
C SER A 116 -13.41 10.11 -7.66
N SER A 117 -14.63 10.65 -7.80
CA SER A 117 -15.18 11.67 -6.90
C SER A 117 -15.18 11.28 -5.43
N ASN A 118 -15.23 9.97 -5.14
CA ASN A 118 -15.34 9.44 -3.78
C ASN A 118 -14.09 8.64 -3.37
N LEU A 119 -13.12 8.46 -4.27
CA LEU A 119 -11.89 7.71 -4.03
C LEU A 119 -10.67 8.54 -4.45
N ARG A 120 -9.96 9.09 -3.44
CA ARG A 120 -8.69 9.79 -3.65
C ARG A 120 -7.53 8.80 -3.61
N ILE A 121 -6.73 8.77 -4.68
CA ILE A 121 -5.53 7.94 -4.75
C ILE A 121 -4.29 8.82 -4.71
N SER A 122 -3.36 8.50 -3.80
CA SER A 122 -2.04 9.13 -3.70
C SER A 122 -0.95 8.15 -4.14
N THR A 123 0.13 8.63 -4.73
CA THR A 123 1.30 7.81 -5.10
C THR A 123 2.41 7.86 -4.04
N SER A 124 2.20 8.60 -2.94
CA SER A 124 3.27 8.98 -2.03
C SER A 124 3.42 7.98 -0.87
N ARG A 125 4.27 6.96 -1.06
CA ARG A 125 4.87 6.17 0.04
C ARG A 125 6.39 6.37 0.16
N ASN A 126 7.02 7.05 -0.80
CA ASN A 126 8.47 7.21 -0.86
C ASN A 126 9.07 7.80 0.41
N VAL A 127 8.40 8.80 1.01
CA VAL A 127 8.92 9.43 2.24
C VAL A 127 8.92 8.45 3.40
N GLY A 128 7.77 7.81 3.69
CA GLY A 128 7.68 6.87 4.81
C GLY A 128 8.63 5.67 4.66
N LEU A 129 8.81 5.16 3.44
CA LEU A 129 9.72 4.05 3.18
C LEU A 129 11.18 4.44 3.42
N ARG A 130 11.63 5.55 2.84
CA ARG A 130 13.01 6.02 2.97
C ARG A 130 13.35 6.46 4.39
N LEU A 131 12.41 7.13 5.07
CA LEU A 131 12.50 7.41 6.50
C LEU A 131 12.69 6.11 7.29
N GLY A 132 11.87 5.09 7.03
CA GLY A 132 11.97 3.77 7.66
C GLY A 132 13.31 3.06 7.42
N SER A 133 13.94 3.29 6.26
CA SER A 133 15.28 2.80 5.93
C SER A 133 16.43 3.57 6.61
N GLY A 134 16.11 4.64 7.35
CA GLY A 134 17.08 5.45 8.10
C GLY A 134 17.63 6.65 7.33
N GLU A 135 17.10 6.96 6.14
CA GLU A 135 17.46 8.19 5.42
C GLU A 135 16.89 9.41 6.14
N LYS A 136 17.59 10.54 6.04
CA LYS A 136 17.15 11.80 6.66
C LYS A 136 16.06 12.46 5.83
N LEU A 137 15.06 13.03 6.50
CA LEU A 137 13.93 13.68 5.83
C LEU A 137 14.36 14.76 4.83
N GLY A 138 15.34 15.60 5.19
CA GLY A 138 15.85 16.64 4.28
C GLY A 138 16.35 16.08 2.95
N GLU A 139 17.21 15.06 3.00
CA GLU A 139 17.75 14.38 1.81
C GLU A 139 16.65 13.71 0.96
N ILE A 140 15.61 13.20 1.63
CA ILE A 140 14.45 12.63 0.96
C ILE A 140 13.68 13.73 0.20
N LEU A 141 13.37 14.85 0.86
CA LEU A 141 12.60 15.95 0.28
C LEU A 141 13.37 16.63 -0.85
N ASP A 142 14.68 16.85 -0.69
CA ASP A 142 15.55 17.50 -1.69
C ASP A 142 15.64 16.69 -2.99
N SER A 143 15.47 15.37 -2.92
CA SER A 143 15.52 14.46 -4.07
C SER A 143 14.15 14.19 -4.70
N MET A 144 13.07 14.78 -4.19
CA MET A 144 11.70 14.53 -4.64
C MET A 144 11.17 15.62 -5.59
N ASN A 145 10.56 15.17 -6.68
CA ASN A 145 9.82 16.04 -7.62
C ASN A 145 8.32 16.16 -7.27
N GLN A 146 7.93 15.74 -6.06
CA GLN A 146 6.53 15.68 -5.62
C GLN A 146 6.45 16.12 -4.16
N VAL A 147 5.35 16.79 -3.79
CA VAL A 147 5.12 17.25 -2.43
C VAL A 147 4.73 16.08 -1.53
N ALA A 148 5.34 16.00 -0.36
CA ALA A 148 5.01 15.03 0.67
C ALA A 148 3.99 15.60 1.68
N GLU A 149 2.72 15.71 1.28
CA GLU A 149 1.64 16.28 2.12
C GLU A 149 1.56 15.69 3.54
N GLY A 150 1.89 14.39 3.69
CA GLY A 150 1.89 13.71 4.99
C GLY A 150 2.90 14.29 5.98
N VAL A 151 4.02 14.85 5.50
CA VAL A 151 5.04 15.48 6.35
C VAL A 151 4.48 16.74 6.99
N SER A 152 3.90 17.63 6.18
CA SER A 152 3.27 18.86 6.68
C SER A 152 2.02 18.58 7.53
N THR A 153 1.25 17.56 7.17
CA THR A 153 0.00 17.22 7.88
C THR A 153 0.26 16.61 9.26
N ALA A 154 1.36 15.86 9.43
CA ALA A 154 1.69 15.21 10.70
C ALA A 154 1.72 16.23 11.86
N GLY A 155 2.42 17.35 11.71
CA GLY A 155 2.49 18.40 12.74
C GLY A 155 1.11 19.00 13.09
N ALA A 156 0.28 19.27 12.08
CA ALA A 156 -1.07 19.80 12.28
C ALA A 156 -1.97 18.83 13.06
N VAL A 157 -1.88 17.53 12.76
CA VAL A 157 -2.65 16.49 13.47
C VAL A 157 -2.21 16.36 14.93
N ILE A 158 -0.91 16.48 15.22
CA ILE A 158 -0.42 16.47 16.61
C ILE A 158 -0.91 17.69 17.39
N ALA A 159 -0.89 18.88 16.78
CA ALA A 159 -1.45 20.08 17.41
C ALA A 159 -2.94 19.94 17.73
N LEU A 160 -3.72 19.33 16.83
CA LEU A 160 -5.13 19.02 17.06
C LEU A 160 -5.32 17.97 18.17
N ALA A 161 -4.54 16.91 18.16
CA ALA A 161 -4.57 15.87 19.18
C ALA A 161 -4.31 16.44 20.59
N GLN A 162 -3.35 17.36 20.71
CA GLN A 162 -3.08 18.09 21.95
C GLN A 162 -4.27 18.97 22.36
N LYS A 163 -4.84 19.73 21.42
CA LYS A 163 -5.98 20.62 21.67
C LYS A 163 -7.21 19.86 22.21
N TYR A 164 -7.49 18.68 21.67
CA TYR A 164 -8.64 17.87 22.06
C TYR A 164 -8.31 16.76 23.06
N ASN A 165 -7.08 16.73 23.58
CA ASN A 165 -6.61 15.72 24.54
C ASN A 165 -6.82 14.26 24.05
N VAL A 166 -6.56 14.01 22.77
CA VAL A 166 -6.66 12.69 22.13
C VAL A 166 -5.27 12.05 22.04
N LYS A 167 -5.12 10.82 22.53
CA LYS A 167 -3.86 10.07 22.41
C LYS A 167 -3.78 9.38 21.05
N LEU A 168 -2.75 9.69 20.26
CA LEU A 168 -2.50 9.09 18.94
C LEU A 168 -1.06 8.52 18.85
N PRO A 169 -0.73 7.42 19.57
CA PRO A 169 0.65 7.00 19.79
C PRO A 169 1.46 6.80 18.50
N VAL A 170 0.84 6.18 17.48
CA VAL A 170 1.48 5.94 16.18
C VAL A 170 1.79 7.24 15.45
N LEU A 171 0.83 8.17 15.40
CA LEU A 171 1.02 9.47 14.75
C LEU A 171 2.06 10.31 15.50
N THR A 172 2.07 10.27 16.84
CA THR A 172 3.09 10.94 17.66
C THR A 172 4.48 10.39 17.35
N ALA A 173 4.62 9.06 17.23
CA ALA A 173 5.89 8.45 16.85
C ALA A 173 6.34 8.85 15.44
N VAL A 174 5.41 8.92 14.47
CA VAL A 174 5.69 9.38 13.11
C VAL A 174 6.14 10.84 13.09
N ALA A 175 5.47 11.72 13.82
CA ALA A 175 5.85 13.13 13.93
C ALA A 175 7.26 13.29 14.54
N ARG A 176 7.56 12.57 15.62
CA ARG A 176 8.91 12.57 16.23
C ARG A 176 10.00 12.03 15.29
N ILE A 177 9.67 11.11 14.38
CA ILE A 177 10.61 10.69 13.32
C ILE A 177 10.82 11.81 12.31
N ILE A 178 9.74 12.49 11.88
CA ILE A 178 9.79 13.62 10.95
C ILE A 178 10.64 14.76 11.51
N ASP A 179 10.50 15.06 12.81
CA ASP A 179 11.26 16.09 13.52
C ASP A 179 12.67 15.63 13.94
N ASN A 180 13.09 14.45 13.52
CA ASN A 180 14.40 13.86 13.78
C ASN A 180 14.71 13.65 15.29
N GLU A 181 13.67 13.59 16.12
CA GLU A 181 13.76 13.30 17.56
C GLU A 181 13.80 11.79 17.85
N LEU A 182 13.32 10.97 16.91
CA LEU A 182 13.18 9.53 17.08
C LEU A 182 13.59 8.77 15.82
N THR A 183 14.32 7.67 15.96
CA THR A 183 14.61 6.79 14.82
C THR A 183 13.43 5.84 14.59
N PRO A 184 13.15 5.40 13.34
CA PRO A 184 12.09 4.44 13.07
C PRO A 184 12.20 3.15 13.90
N LYS A 185 13.43 2.66 14.11
CA LYS A 185 13.68 1.48 14.94
C LYS A 185 13.27 1.71 16.40
N ARG A 186 13.62 2.87 16.99
CA ARG A 186 13.23 3.21 18.36
C ARG A 186 11.72 3.44 18.47
N ALA A 187 11.11 4.08 17.48
CA ALA A 187 9.67 4.28 17.42
C ALA A 187 8.90 2.96 17.48
N VAL A 188 9.31 1.95 16.70
CA VAL A 188 8.69 0.63 16.76
C VAL A 188 8.86 0.02 18.16
N MET A 189 10.05 0.08 18.76
CA MET A 189 10.25 -0.46 20.12
C MET A 189 9.39 0.23 21.17
N GLU A 190 9.27 1.56 21.12
CA GLU A 190 8.41 2.32 22.04
C GLU A 190 6.93 1.95 21.86
N LEU A 191 6.46 1.85 20.61
CA LEU A 191 5.07 1.51 20.30
C LEU A 191 4.72 0.07 20.71
N MET A 192 5.61 -0.89 20.47
CA MET A 192 5.39 -2.30 20.82
C MET A 192 5.43 -2.56 22.33
N ASN A 193 5.98 -1.63 23.12
CA ASN A 193 5.99 -1.67 24.58
C ASN A 193 4.81 -0.92 25.22
N LEU A 194 3.87 -0.40 24.41
CA LEU A 194 2.66 0.20 24.94
C LEU A 194 1.80 -0.87 25.65
N PRO A 195 1.07 -0.49 26.71
CA PRO A 195 0.17 -1.41 27.39
C PRO A 195 -0.87 -1.95 26.41
N GLN A 196 -1.14 -3.26 26.49
CA GLN A 196 -2.21 -3.88 25.72
C GLN A 196 -3.55 -3.28 26.13
N VAL A 197 -4.40 -3.04 25.13
CA VAL A 197 -5.76 -2.55 25.30
C VAL A 197 -6.67 -3.63 24.71
N GLU A 198 -7.72 -4.01 25.42
CA GLU A 198 -8.74 -4.89 24.87
C GLU A 198 -9.44 -4.18 23.70
N GLU A 199 -9.61 -4.88 22.57
CA GLU A 199 -10.44 -4.39 21.47
C GLU A 199 -11.91 -4.39 21.93
N VAL A 200 -12.54 -3.22 21.90
CA VAL A 200 -13.96 -3.01 22.21
C VAL A 200 -14.79 -3.08 20.93
#